data_AF-A0A4Q5QPE8-F1
#
_entry.id   AF-A0A4Q5QPE8-F1
#
_cell.length_a   1.000
_cell.length_b   1.000
_cell.length_c   1.000
_cell.angle_alpha   90.00
_cell.angle_beta   90.00
_cell.angle_gamma   90.00
#
_symmetry.space_group_name_H-M   'P 1'
#
loop_
_entity.id
_entity.type
_entity.pdbx_description
1 polymer ?
#
loop_
_entity_poly.entity_id
_entity_poly.type
_entity_poly.pdbx_seq_one_letter_code
_entity_poly.pdbx_strand_id
1 'polypeptide(L)'
;ENPVRRADNQAFPFEEMKKISAWCRSKGYKLHLDGARLHMASAFTGKSIKEYAQLFDTVYMCLYKYLGATGGAVLCGDKKVIDEMTHLIKIHGGSIFTNWTNAAMALHHLQDVDAVMATVISKSKPLFAGLAKLGIIVQSPENGTNQFNVALPKGLDPAKFNSRLRAEHNIIFGMPREDGFVKIKVNPTLARRDNEKILAAFTEAMAFAKA
;
A
#
# COMPACT_ATOMS: atom_id res chain seq x y z
N GLU A 1 -7.08 -11.88 3.97
CA GLU A 1 -6.58 -10.66 3.32
C GLU A 1 -5.58 -9.98 4.24
N ASN A 2 -4.38 -9.64 3.78
CA ASN A 2 -3.40 -8.87 4.57
C ASN A 2 -2.51 -8.00 3.67
N PRO A 3 -2.40 -6.69 3.93
CA PRO A 3 -3.25 -5.87 4.80
C PRO A 3 -4.68 -5.74 4.27
N VAL A 4 -5.63 -5.45 5.17
CA VAL A 4 -7.08 -5.41 4.87
C VAL A 4 -7.46 -4.07 4.26
N ARG A 5 -7.83 -4.06 2.97
CA ARG A 5 -8.16 -2.83 2.22
C ARG A 5 -9.33 -2.05 2.83
N ARG A 6 -10.37 -2.76 3.25
CA ARG A 6 -11.59 -2.17 3.84
C ARG A 6 -11.38 -1.63 5.26
N ALA A 7 -10.29 -2.01 5.90
CA ALA A 7 -9.83 -1.46 7.17
C ALA A 7 -8.58 -0.60 6.93
N ASP A 8 -8.58 0.23 5.89
CA ASP A 8 -7.52 1.22 5.64
C ASP A 8 -6.11 0.67 5.54
N ASN A 9 -5.97 -0.49 4.89
CA ASN A 9 -4.73 -1.24 4.79
C ASN A 9 -4.10 -1.51 6.17
N GLN A 10 -4.88 -1.76 7.20
CA GLN A 10 -4.36 -2.28 8.45
C GLN A 10 -3.83 -3.71 8.24
N ALA A 11 -2.64 -3.98 8.77
CA ALA A 11 -2.15 -5.33 8.89
C ALA A 11 -2.99 -6.08 9.92
N PHE A 12 -3.45 -7.27 9.58
CA PHE A 12 -4.11 -8.11 10.57
C PHE A 12 -3.06 -8.61 11.58
N PRO A 13 -3.35 -8.69 12.89
CA PRO A 13 -2.34 -9.06 13.88
C PRO A 13 -1.70 -10.42 13.59
N PHE A 14 -0.37 -10.45 13.46
CA PHE A 14 0.35 -11.65 13.02
C PHE A 14 0.16 -12.85 13.97
N GLU A 15 0.19 -12.60 15.28
CA GLU A 15 -0.04 -13.67 16.27
C GLU A 15 -1.46 -14.23 16.22
N GLU A 16 -2.44 -13.41 15.83
CA GLU A 16 -3.80 -13.88 15.63
C GLU A 16 -3.91 -14.72 14.34
N MET A 17 -3.20 -14.35 13.27
CA MET A 17 -3.09 -15.21 12.07
C MET A 17 -2.52 -16.59 12.42
N LYS A 18 -1.50 -16.65 13.28
CA LYS A 18 -0.89 -17.91 13.72
C LYS A 18 -1.90 -18.79 14.46
N LYS A 19 -2.67 -18.24 15.39
CA LYS A 19 -3.71 -18.97 16.11
C LYS A 19 -4.79 -19.51 15.16
N ILE A 20 -5.29 -18.66 14.25
CA ILE A 20 -6.29 -19.06 13.25
C ILE A 20 -5.74 -20.16 12.34
N SER A 21 -4.52 -20.00 11.84
CA SER A 21 -3.85 -20.98 10.99
C SER A 21 -3.70 -22.33 11.71
N ALA A 22 -3.20 -22.34 12.94
CA ALA A 22 -3.06 -23.55 13.74
C ALA A 22 -4.39 -24.25 13.99
N TRP A 23 -5.43 -23.49 14.35
CA TRP A 23 -6.77 -24.02 14.56
C TRP A 23 -7.36 -24.63 13.27
N CYS A 24 -7.31 -23.91 12.15
CA CYS A 24 -7.76 -24.41 10.85
C CYS A 24 -7.04 -25.70 10.45
N ARG A 25 -5.71 -25.75 10.60
CA ARG A 25 -4.92 -26.95 10.32
C ARG A 25 -5.30 -28.14 11.21
N SER A 26 -5.58 -27.91 12.51
CA SER A 26 -6.08 -28.95 13.42
C SER A 26 -7.43 -29.55 13.01
N LYS A 27 -8.21 -28.83 12.19
CA LYS A 27 -9.50 -29.24 11.65
C LYS A 27 -9.43 -29.72 10.20
N GLY A 28 -8.23 -29.74 9.60
CA GLY A 28 -8.04 -30.10 8.19
C GLY A 28 -8.52 -29.04 7.20
N TYR A 29 -8.79 -27.81 7.64
CA TYR A 29 -9.18 -26.71 6.75
C TYR A 29 -7.98 -26.12 6.04
N LYS A 30 -8.18 -25.80 4.76
CA LYS A 30 -7.21 -25.08 3.93
C LYS A 30 -7.34 -23.57 4.09
N LEU A 31 -6.22 -22.88 3.98
CA LEU A 31 -6.09 -21.45 4.21
C LEU A 31 -5.58 -20.76 2.94
N HIS A 32 -6.26 -19.69 2.54
CA HIS A 32 -5.84 -18.81 1.45
C HIS A 32 -5.52 -17.42 1.96
N LEU A 33 -4.36 -16.89 1.59
CA LEU A 33 -3.99 -15.50 1.83
C LEU A 33 -4.24 -14.66 0.58
N ASP A 34 -5.25 -13.80 0.63
CA ASP A 34 -5.27 -12.61 -0.22
C ASP A 34 -4.17 -11.64 0.23
N GLY A 35 -3.02 -11.72 -0.44
CA GLY A 35 -1.83 -10.91 -0.21
C GLY A 35 -1.66 -9.81 -1.26
N ALA A 36 -2.76 -9.24 -1.78
CA ALA A 36 -2.73 -8.17 -2.79
C ALA A 36 -1.76 -7.00 -2.48
N ARG A 37 -1.47 -6.77 -1.20
CA ARG A 37 -0.55 -5.73 -0.71
C ARG A 37 0.45 -6.27 0.32
N LEU A 38 0.79 -7.56 0.26
CA LEU A 38 1.59 -8.23 1.29
C LEU A 38 2.98 -7.58 1.50
N HIS A 39 3.58 -7.01 0.45
CA HIS A 39 4.80 -6.20 0.56
C HIS A 39 4.66 -4.99 1.50
N MET A 40 3.47 -4.37 1.59
CA MET A 40 3.24 -3.28 2.55
C MET A 40 3.13 -3.81 3.97
N ALA A 41 2.42 -4.93 4.19
CA ALA A 41 2.42 -5.56 5.51
C ALA A 41 3.84 -5.93 5.93
N SER A 42 4.63 -6.53 5.04
CA SER A 42 6.04 -6.87 5.31
C SER A 42 6.86 -5.65 5.73
N ALA A 43 6.85 -4.60 4.90
CA ALA A 43 7.64 -3.40 5.14
C ALA A 43 7.28 -2.66 6.44
N PHE A 44 5.99 -2.62 6.82
CA PHE A 44 5.54 -1.86 7.99
C PHE A 44 5.52 -2.68 9.29
N THR A 45 5.38 -4.01 9.21
CA THR A 45 5.37 -4.88 10.41
C THR A 45 6.73 -5.51 10.71
N GLY A 46 7.66 -5.48 9.76
CA GLY A 46 8.96 -6.16 9.86
C GLY A 46 8.89 -7.68 9.71
N LYS A 47 7.70 -8.25 9.45
CA LYS A 47 7.52 -9.69 9.19
C LYS A 47 7.77 -9.99 7.71
N SER A 48 8.67 -10.91 7.42
CA SER A 48 8.99 -11.30 6.06
C SER A 48 7.77 -11.89 5.32
N ILE A 49 7.77 -11.78 3.99
CA ILE A 49 6.78 -12.45 3.13
C ILE A 49 6.71 -13.95 3.43
N LYS A 50 7.87 -14.60 3.69
CA LYS A 50 7.96 -16.01 4.05
C LYS A 50 7.25 -16.31 5.38
N GLU A 51 7.41 -15.46 6.40
CA GLU A 51 6.73 -15.60 7.69
C GLU A 51 5.21 -15.52 7.56
N TYR A 52 4.69 -14.68 6.68
CA TYR A 52 3.26 -14.66 6.37
C TYR A 52 2.85 -15.90 5.58
N ALA A 53 3.56 -16.21 4.49
CA ALA A 53 3.17 -17.26 3.54
C ALA A 53 3.09 -18.65 4.19
N GLN A 54 3.98 -18.99 5.12
CA GLN A 54 3.98 -20.30 5.81
C GLN A 54 2.69 -20.57 6.61
N LEU A 55 1.91 -19.54 6.95
CA LEU A 55 0.64 -19.69 7.67
C LEU A 55 -0.52 -20.13 6.76
N PHE A 56 -0.33 -20.16 5.44
CA PHE A 56 -1.38 -20.42 4.46
C PHE A 56 -0.97 -21.55 3.49
N ASP A 57 -1.94 -22.19 2.85
CA ASP A 57 -1.69 -23.22 1.84
C ASP A 57 -1.54 -22.59 0.44
N THR A 58 -2.21 -21.46 0.20
CA THR A 58 -2.06 -20.65 -1.01
C THR A 58 -1.94 -19.17 -0.69
N VAL A 59 -1.20 -18.43 -1.53
CA VAL A 59 -1.02 -16.99 -1.42
C VAL A 59 -1.26 -16.33 -2.76
N TYR A 60 -2.19 -15.37 -2.80
CA TYR A 60 -2.41 -14.48 -3.94
C TYR A 60 -1.56 -13.22 -3.78
N MET A 61 -0.91 -12.77 -4.85
CA MET A 61 -0.17 -11.51 -4.88
C MET A 61 -0.49 -10.71 -6.15
N CYS A 62 -0.82 -9.42 -6.00
CA CYS A 62 -0.97 -8.53 -7.14
C CYS A 62 0.39 -8.04 -7.65
N LEU A 63 0.55 -7.94 -8.97
CA LEU A 63 1.72 -7.30 -9.59
C LEU A 63 1.51 -5.79 -9.79
N TYR A 64 0.27 -5.37 -10.06
CA TYR A 64 -0.08 -4.00 -10.44
C TYR A 64 -0.33 -3.03 -9.27
N LYS A 65 0.17 -3.38 -8.08
CA LYS A 65 0.08 -2.50 -6.89
C LYS A 65 1.42 -1.83 -6.65
N TYR A 66 2.33 -2.52 -5.96
CA TYR A 66 3.62 -1.95 -5.57
C TYR A 66 4.80 -2.54 -6.34
N LEU A 67 4.54 -3.38 -7.36
CA LEU A 67 5.55 -3.98 -8.23
C LEU A 67 5.52 -3.40 -9.65
N GLY A 68 4.94 -2.20 -9.83
CA GLY A 68 5.04 -1.41 -11.06
C GLY A 68 4.32 -1.93 -12.30
N ALA A 69 3.79 -3.15 -12.30
CA ALA A 69 3.06 -3.71 -13.45
C ALA A 69 1.73 -2.97 -13.71
N THR A 70 1.18 -3.08 -14.92
CA THR A 70 -0.12 -2.48 -15.27
C THR A 70 -1.29 -3.42 -15.00
N GLY A 71 -1.02 -4.73 -14.93
CA GLY A 71 -1.98 -5.76 -14.56
C GLY A 71 -1.30 -7.00 -13.98
N GLY A 72 -2.08 -8.06 -13.78
CA GLY A 72 -1.56 -9.38 -13.44
C GLY A 72 -1.44 -9.67 -11.95
N ALA A 73 -1.43 -10.96 -11.63
CA ALA A 73 -1.27 -11.48 -10.29
C ALA A 73 -0.57 -12.84 -10.35
N VAL A 74 -0.04 -13.27 -9.20
CA VAL A 74 0.56 -14.59 -9.01
C VAL A 74 -0.23 -15.30 -7.92
N LEU A 75 -0.52 -16.58 -8.16
CA LEU A 75 -0.99 -17.51 -7.14
C LEU A 75 0.16 -18.46 -6.82
N CYS A 76 0.56 -18.49 -5.56
CA CYS A 76 1.58 -19.38 -5.03
C CYS A 76 0.90 -20.46 -4.17
N GLY A 77 1.43 -21.68 -4.18
CA GLY A 77 0.92 -22.80 -3.39
C GLY A 77 1.60 -24.11 -3.80
N ASP A 78 1.11 -25.22 -3.24
CA ASP A 78 1.61 -26.56 -3.58
C ASP A 78 1.48 -26.84 -5.08
N LYS A 79 2.47 -27.56 -5.63
CA LYS A 79 2.51 -27.94 -7.06
C LYS A 79 1.20 -28.57 -7.53
N LYS A 80 0.61 -29.47 -6.72
CA LYS A 80 -0.67 -30.12 -7.02
C LYS A 80 -1.79 -29.12 -7.25
N VAL A 81 -1.85 -28.04 -6.47
CA VAL A 81 -2.85 -26.97 -6.64
C VAL A 81 -2.55 -26.17 -7.91
N ILE A 82 -1.31 -25.74 -8.10
CA ILE A 82 -0.91 -24.90 -9.22
C ILE A 82 -1.09 -25.61 -10.57
N ASP A 83 -0.85 -26.92 -10.64
CA ASP A 83 -1.03 -27.72 -11.85
C ASP A 83 -2.50 -27.70 -12.35
N GLU A 84 -3.48 -27.61 -11.44
CA GLU A 84 -4.90 -27.49 -11.78
C GLU A 84 -5.28 -26.07 -12.27
N MET A 85 -4.51 -25.04 -11.90
CA MET A 85 -4.85 -23.64 -12.16
C MET A 85 -4.73 -23.25 -13.64
N THR A 86 -3.86 -23.91 -14.42
CA THR A 86 -3.65 -23.57 -15.83
C THR A 86 -4.94 -23.65 -16.63
N HIS A 87 -5.72 -24.72 -16.40
CA HIS A 87 -7.03 -24.88 -17.03
C HIS A 87 -8.03 -23.83 -16.55
N LEU A 88 -8.08 -23.56 -15.24
CA LEU A 88 -8.97 -22.55 -14.66
C LEU A 88 -8.69 -21.14 -15.19
N ILE A 89 -7.41 -20.77 -15.30
CA ILE A 89 -7.00 -19.49 -15.89
C ILE A 89 -7.49 -19.39 -17.33
N LYS A 90 -7.43 -20.49 -18.11
CA LYS A 90 -7.90 -20.49 -19.49
C LYS A 90 -9.41 -20.30 -19.60
N ILE A 91 -10.21 -21.04 -18.83
CA ILE A 91 -11.68 -20.95 -18.90
C ILE A 91 -12.21 -19.59 -18.40
N HIS A 92 -11.49 -18.95 -17.47
CA HIS A 92 -11.82 -17.61 -16.98
C HIS A 92 -11.22 -16.47 -17.84
N GLY A 93 -10.61 -16.79 -18.99
CA GLY A 93 -10.07 -15.79 -19.92
C GLY A 93 -8.76 -15.12 -19.49
N GLY A 94 -8.07 -15.66 -18.48
CA GLY A 94 -6.82 -15.12 -17.94
C GLY A 94 -5.55 -15.50 -18.71
N SER A 95 -5.64 -16.41 -19.69
CA SER A 95 -4.49 -16.81 -20.53
C SER A 95 -4.17 -15.75 -21.61
N ILE A 96 -3.64 -14.62 -21.17
CA ILE A 96 -3.27 -13.48 -22.03
C ILE A 96 -1.90 -13.71 -22.66
N PHE A 97 -1.83 -13.75 -24.00
CA PHE A 97 -0.60 -14.02 -24.76
C PHE A 97 0.53 -13.00 -24.48
N THR A 98 0.18 -11.72 -24.33
CA THR A 98 1.15 -10.62 -24.18
C THR A 98 1.43 -10.23 -22.72
N ASN A 99 1.06 -11.06 -21.75
CA ASN A 99 1.17 -10.70 -20.33
C ASN A 99 2.61 -10.69 -19.77
N TRP A 100 3.59 -11.08 -20.59
CA TRP A 100 5.01 -11.13 -20.19
C TRP A 100 5.56 -9.75 -19.77
N THR A 101 5.03 -8.65 -20.30
CA THR A 101 5.46 -7.29 -19.92
C THR A 101 5.14 -6.99 -18.45
N ASN A 102 3.98 -7.44 -17.96
CA ASN A 102 3.62 -7.36 -16.54
C ASN A 102 4.56 -8.18 -15.66
N ALA A 103 4.90 -9.39 -16.11
CA ALA A 103 5.84 -10.25 -15.41
C ALA A 103 7.24 -9.63 -15.35
N ALA A 104 7.73 -9.04 -16.45
CA ALA A 104 9.03 -8.39 -16.53
C ALA A 104 9.14 -7.16 -15.59
N MET A 105 8.13 -6.28 -15.61
CA MET A 105 8.07 -5.13 -14.69
C MET A 105 8.04 -5.57 -13.22
N ALA A 106 7.22 -6.58 -12.91
CA ALA A 106 7.12 -7.10 -11.55
C ALA A 106 8.44 -7.74 -11.10
N LEU A 107 9.08 -8.54 -11.97
CA LEU A 107 10.36 -9.19 -11.67
C LEU A 107 11.46 -8.17 -11.40
N HIS A 108 11.49 -7.06 -12.15
CA HIS A 108 12.42 -5.96 -11.92
C HIS A 108 12.25 -5.36 -10.52
N HIS A 109 11.03 -5.00 -10.13
CA HIS A 109 10.76 -4.41 -8.82
C HIS A 109 10.84 -5.41 -7.65
N LEU A 110 10.66 -6.70 -7.90
CA LEU A 110 10.85 -7.72 -6.86
C LEU A 110 12.30 -7.80 -6.38
N GLN A 111 13.28 -7.34 -7.18
CA GLN A 111 14.69 -7.34 -6.78
C GLN A 111 14.99 -6.33 -5.66
N ASP A 112 14.25 -5.22 -5.58
CA ASP A 112 14.59 -4.09 -4.73
C ASP A 112 13.42 -3.56 -3.86
N VAL A 113 12.23 -4.14 -3.96
CA VAL A 113 11.01 -3.67 -3.27
C VAL A 113 11.22 -3.42 -1.78
N ASP A 114 11.93 -4.30 -1.08
CA ASP A 114 12.15 -4.17 0.37
C ASP A 114 13.08 -2.98 0.69
N ALA A 115 14.15 -2.79 -0.08
CA ALA A 115 15.08 -1.66 0.08
C ALA A 115 14.43 -0.32 -0.30
N VAL A 116 13.64 -0.31 -1.38
CA VAL A 116 12.85 0.86 -1.79
C VAL A 116 11.86 1.23 -0.68
N MET A 117 11.13 0.26 -0.13
CA MET A 117 10.16 0.53 0.92
C MET A 117 10.81 1.00 2.22
N ALA A 118 11.96 0.44 2.61
CA ALA A 118 12.73 0.93 3.76
C ALA A 118 13.13 2.41 3.58
N THR A 119 13.60 2.78 2.39
CA THR A 119 13.94 4.16 2.02
C THR A 119 12.73 5.08 2.10
N VAL A 120 11.59 4.66 1.53
CA VAL A 120 10.34 5.41 1.51
C VAL A 120 9.81 5.63 2.94
N ILE A 121 9.83 4.60 3.78
CA ILE A 121 9.40 4.70 5.18
C ILE A 121 10.32 5.66 5.94
N SER A 122 11.64 5.51 5.79
CA SER A 122 12.61 6.42 6.39
C SER A 122 12.36 7.88 5.99
N LYS A 123 12.12 8.13 4.70
CA LYS A 123 11.83 9.45 4.14
C LYS A 123 10.47 10.03 4.59
N SER A 124 9.48 9.19 4.86
CA SER A 124 8.16 9.64 5.31
C SER A 124 8.19 10.27 6.72
N LYS A 125 9.06 9.79 7.60
CA LYS A 125 9.18 10.29 8.99
C LYS A 125 9.50 11.79 9.07
N PRO A 126 10.59 12.30 8.46
CA PRO A 126 10.86 13.74 8.49
C PRO A 126 9.83 14.56 7.70
N LEU A 127 9.22 14.00 6.64
CA LEU A 127 8.13 14.67 5.95
C LEU A 127 6.94 14.91 6.89
N PHE A 128 6.51 13.88 7.62
CA PHE A 128 5.40 13.99 8.57
C PHE A 128 5.72 14.93 9.73
N ALA A 129 6.96 14.92 10.24
CA ALA A 129 7.40 15.90 11.22
C ALA A 129 7.37 17.34 10.69
N GLY A 130 7.74 17.53 9.41
CA GLY A 130 7.63 18.82 8.73
C GLY A 130 6.19 19.27 8.56
N LEU A 131 5.28 18.38 8.14
CA LEU A 131 3.85 18.67 8.03
C LEU A 131 3.25 19.02 9.40
N ALA A 132 3.66 18.35 10.47
CA ALA A 132 3.21 18.67 11.83
C ALA A 132 3.59 20.10 12.25
N LYS A 133 4.79 20.60 11.87
CA LYS A 133 5.19 22.00 12.10
C LYS A 133 4.33 23.02 11.36
N LEU A 134 3.68 22.59 10.27
CA LEU A 134 2.73 23.39 9.50
C LEU A 134 1.29 23.32 10.08
N GLY A 135 1.09 22.65 11.22
CA GLY A 135 -0.23 22.44 11.83
C GLY A 135 -1.05 21.34 11.16
N ILE A 136 -0.46 20.57 10.24
CA ILE A 136 -1.12 19.45 9.57
C ILE A 136 -1.00 18.21 10.46
N ILE A 137 -2.14 17.60 10.76
CA ILE A 137 -2.20 16.39 11.58
C ILE A 137 -2.04 15.19 10.66
N VAL A 138 -1.09 14.29 10.96
CA VAL A 138 -0.92 13.01 10.26
C VAL A 138 -1.10 11.88 11.26
N GLN A 139 -2.06 10.99 11.02
CA GLN A 139 -2.39 9.86 11.88
C GLN A 139 -2.26 8.54 11.15
N SER A 140 -1.59 7.58 11.79
CA SER A 140 -1.62 6.18 11.36
C SER A 140 -2.79 5.47 12.03
N PRO A 141 -3.55 4.64 11.30
CA PRO A 141 -4.44 3.67 11.93
C PRO A 141 -3.68 2.70 12.85
N GLU A 142 -4.37 2.10 13.80
CA GLU A 142 -3.85 0.97 14.58
C GLU A 142 -3.45 -0.18 13.65
N ASN A 143 -2.27 -0.77 13.83
CA ASN A 143 -1.69 -1.74 12.87
C ASN A 143 -1.65 -1.22 11.42
N GLY A 144 -1.65 0.10 11.22
CA GLY A 144 -1.63 0.73 9.92
C GLY A 144 -0.38 0.37 9.12
N THR A 145 -0.55 0.13 7.82
CA THR A 145 0.58 0.01 6.90
C THR A 145 0.82 1.36 6.22
N ASN A 146 0.54 1.43 4.93
CA ASN A 146 0.99 2.52 4.09
C ASN A 146 -0.06 3.63 3.88
N GLN A 147 -1.18 3.60 4.61
CA GLN A 147 -2.26 4.57 4.49
C GLN A 147 -2.39 5.39 5.77
N PHE A 148 -2.47 6.71 5.62
CA PHE A 148 -2.50 7.67 6.72
C PHE A 148 -3.67 8.63 6.57
N ASN A 149 -4.25 9.06 7.69
CA ASN A 149 -5.26 10.11 7.76
C ASN A 149 -4.55 11.45 7.96
N VAL A 150 -4.88 12.44 7.12
CA VAL A 150 -4.29 13.78 7.17
C VAL A 150 -5.37 14.83 7.29
N ALA A 151 -5.28 15.68 8.31
CA ALA A 151 -6.18 16.82 8.47
C ALA A 151 -5.42 18.14 8.31
N LEU A 152 -6.00 19.05 7.53
CA LEU A 152 -5.50 20.40 7.34
C LEU A 152 -5.84 21.29 8.55
N PRO A 153 -5.07 22.34 8.83
CA PRO A 153 -5.44 23.38 9.79
C PRO A 153 -6.84 23.96 9.51
N LYS A 154 -7.54 24.37 10.56
CA LYS A 154 -8.82 25.07 10.44
C LYS A 154 -8.63 26.42 9.71
N GLY A 155 -9.67 26.88 9.01
CA GLY A 155 -9.68 28.17 8.30
C GLY A 155 -9.05 28.15 6.91
N LEU A 156 -8.73 26.96 6.38
CA LEU A 156 -8.30 26.75 5.00
C LEU A 156 -9.47 26.24 4.16
N ASP A 157 -9.61 26.74 2.94
CA ASP A 157 -10.46 26.18 1.90
C ASP A 157 -9.76 24.97 1.25
N PRO A 158 -10.23 23.73 1.49
CA PRO A 158 -9.57 22.53 0.96
C PRO A 158 -9.59 22.45 -0.57
N ALA A 159 -10.60 23.04 -1.23
CA ALA A 159 -10.68 23.03 -2.69
C ALA A 159 -9.63 23.96 -3.30
N LYS A 160 -9.43 25.17 -2.75
CA LYS A 160 -8.34 26.08 -3.14
C LYS A 160 -6.97 25.49 -2.87
N PHE A 161 -6.79 24.82 -1.72
CA PHE A 161 -5.55 24.15 -1.38
C PHE A 161 -5.20 23.08 -2.41
N ASN A 162 -6.16 22.22 -2.76
CA ASN A 162 -5.99 21.13 -3.71
C ASN A 162 -5.73 21.63 -5.13
N SER A 163 -6.45 22.66 -5.57
CA SER A 163 -6.24 23.24 -6.90
C SER A 163 -4.85 23.84 -7.04
N ARG A 164 -4.36 24.54 -6.00
CA ARG A 164 -3.02 25.13 -5.97
C ARG A 164 -1.92 24.07 -5.99
N LEU A 165 -2.02 23.05 -5.14
CA LEU A 165 -1.07 21.93 -5.14
C LEU A 165 -0.99 21.22 -6.49
N ARG A 166 -2.14 21.05 -7.16
CA ARG A 166 -2.20 20.38 -8.45
C ARG A 166 -1.62 21.24 -9.57
N ALA A 167 -2.03 22.50 -9.66
CA ALA A 167 -1.66 23.40 -10.75
C ALA A 167 -0.18 23.78 -10.72
N GLU A 168 0.35 24.16 -9.55
CA GLU A 168 1.70 24.72 -9.44
C GLU A 168 2.75 23.67 -9.08
N HIS A 169 2.34 22.62 -8.37
CA HIS A 169 3.29 21.67 -7.78
C HIS A 169 3.15 20.26 -8.31
N ASN A 170 2.18 19.94 -9.17
CA ASN A 170 1.88 18.57 -9.60
C ASN A 170 1.70 17.59 -8.41
N ILE A 171 1.10 18.08 -7.31
CA ILE A 171 0.74 17.26 -6.16
C ILE A 171 -0.78 17.08 -6.16
N ILE A 172 -1.21 15.82 -6.21
CA ILE A 172 -2.62 15.48 -6.06
C ILE A 172 -2.88 15.25 -4.58
N PHE A 173 -3.72 16.09 -3.98
CA PHE A 173 -4.26 15.91 -2.64
C PHE A 173 -5.77 15.70 -2.72
N GLY A 174 -6.32 14.90 -1.82
CA GLY A 174 -7.73 14.52 -1.82
C GLY A 174 -8.61 15.56 -1.11
N MET A 175 -9.92 15.47 -1.30
CA MET A 175 -10.88 16.23 -0.49
C MET A 175 -11.03 15.59 0.89
N PRO A 176 -11.17 16.38 1.97
CA PRO A 176 -11.50 15.85 3.29
C PRO A 176 -12.80 15.07 3.23
N ARG A 177 -12.86 13.96 3.96
CA ARG A 177 -14.11 13.22 4.21
C ARG A 177 -14.93 13.96 5.27
N GLU A 178 -16.11 13.44 5.59
CA GLU A 178 -16.99 13.98 6.65
C GLU A 178 -16.29 14.10 8.02
N ASP A 179 -15.33 13.21 8.29
CA ASP A 179 -14.50 13.23 9.51
C ASP A 179 -13.38 14.30 9.49
N GLY A 180 -13.27 15.10 8.42
CA GLY A 180 -12.25 16.13 8.26
C GLY A 180 -10.88 15.62 7.79
N PHE A 181 -10.72 14.31 7.56
CA PHE A 181 -9.45 13.72 7.13
C PHE A 181 -9.41 13.37 5.64
N VAL A 182 -8.26 13.59 5.03
CA VAL A 182 -7.85 13.11 3.71
C VAL A 182 -7.01 11.85 3.87
N LYS A 183 -7.29 10.82 3.08
CA LYS A 183 -6.46 9.61 3.03
C LYS A 183 -5.29 9.80 2.08
N ILE A 184 -4.07 9.68 2.60
CA ILE A 184 -2.85 9.64 1.79
C ILE A 184 -2.21 8.26 1.86
N LYS A 185 -1.36 7.94 0.88
CA LYS A 185 -0.59 6.70 0.85
C LYS A 185 0.89 6.97 0.71
N VAL A 186 1.67 6.41 1.64
CA VAL A 186 3.12 6.31 1.52
C VAL A 186 3.43 5.17 0.53
N ASN A 187 4.17 5.47 -0.53
CA ASN A 187 4.47 4.53 -1.59
C ASN A 187 5.77 4.93 -2.32
N PRO A 188 6.31 4.09 -3.22
CA PRO A 188 7.58 4.34 -3.91
C PRO A 188 7.71 5.68 -4.63
N THR A 189 6.62 6.34 -5.03
CA THR A 189 6.70 7.65 -5.68
C THR A 189 7.24 8.74 -4.76
N LEU A 190 7.13 8.59 -3.43
CA LEU A 190 7.69 9.53 -2.47
C LEU A 190 9.23 9.62 -2.57
N ALA A 191 9.90 8.54 -2.98
CA ALA A 191 11.34 8.54 -3.19
C ALA A 191 11.76 9.51 -4.31
N ARG A 192 10.86 9.78 -5.28
CA ARG A 192 11.14 10.58 -6.48
C ARG A 192 11.11 12.10 -6.27
N ARG A 193 10.73 12.57 -5.08
CA ARG A 193 10.59 14.01 -4.80
C ARG A 193 11.21 14.37 -3.47
N ASP A 194 11.84 15.52 -3.40
CA ASP A 194 12.41 16.05 -2.15
C ASP A 194 11.30 16.42 -1.15
N ASN A 195 11.51 16.09 0.11
CA ASN A 195 10.62 16.48 1.20
C ASN A 195 10.55 18.00 1.35
N GLU A 196 11.66 18.71 1.19
CA GLU A 196 11.67 20.17 1.30
C GLU A 196 10.77 20.82 0.24
N LYS A 197 10.82 20.30 -1.00
CA LYS A 197 9.93 20.75 -2.08
C LYS A 197 8.46 20.45 -1.80
N ILE A 198 8.15 19.33 -1.14
CA ILE A 198 6.78 19.01 -0.72
C ILE A 198 6.32 19.98 0.38
N LEU A 199 7.15 20.23 1.39
CA LEU A 199 6.82 21.14 2.49
C LEU A 199 6.65 22.59 2.01
N ALA A 200 7.51 23.05 1.10
CA ALA A 200 7.39 24.36 0.46
C ALA A 200 6.07 24.47 -0.33
N ALA A 201 5.72 23.45 -1.12
CA ALA A 201 4.46 23.40 -1.86
C ALA A 201 3.24 23.46 -0.93
N PHE A 202 3.26 22.71 0.18
CA PHE A 202 2.18 22.75 1.16
C PHE A 202 2.08 24.12 1.84
N THR A 203 3.21 24.74 2.16
CA THR A 203 3.24 26.07 2.80
C THR A 203 2.64 27.13 1.89
N GLU A 204 3.05 27.14 0.61
CA GLU A 204 2.52 28.06 -0.39
C GLU A 204 1.02 27.83 -0.64
N ALA A 205 0.61 26.57 -0.82
CA ALA A 205 -0.79 26.23 -1.03
C ALA A 205 -1.69 26.59 0.17
N MET A 206 -1.21 26.42 1.40
CA MET A 206 -1.94 26.87 2.58
C MET A 206 -2.09 28.39 2.62
N ALA A 207 -1.06 29.15 2.25
CA ALA A 207 -1.15 30.62 2.20
C ALA A 207 -2.20 31.08 1.18
N PHE A 208 -2.27 30.44 0.02
CA PHE A 208 -3.29 30.69 -1.00
C PHE A 208 -4.71 30.28 -0.58
N ALA A 209 -4.82 29.23 0.24
CA ALA A 209 -6.10 28.64 0.65
C ALA A 209 -6.71 29.28 1.91
N LYS A 210 -6.03 30.24 2.55
CA LYS A 210 -6.63 31.02 3.64
C LYS A 210 -7.88 31.74 3.11
N ALA A 211 -8.96 31.65 3.89
CA ALA A 211 -10.22 32.33 3.60
C ALA A 211 -10.03 33.85 3.47
#